data_AF-A0A356B4L3-F1
#
_entry.id   AF-A0A356B4L3-F1
#
_cell.length_a   1.000
_cell.length_b   1.000
_cell.length_c   1.000
_cell.angle_alpha   90.00
_cell.angle_beta   90.00
_cell.angle_gamma   90.00
#
_symmetry.space_group_name_H-M   'P 1'
#
loop_
_entity.id
_entity.type
_entity.pdbx_description
1 polymer ?
#
loop_
_entity_poly.entity_id
_entity_poly.type
_entity_poly.pdbx_seq_one_letter_code
_entity_poly.pdbx_strand_id
1 'polypeptide(L)'
;MNDKELLRECVTYFKQNKGFDRVFQQIRDKYKSLGTMGGTVRIAKLTSYEKEALTGFLKKDYLNKESAVIHVKAFQGALEKTKFKDISFEDVLNSYYMEEIQSNRYVREQYELRRTRFFCTCIEAYEDTPASKWLETIFATGENAYKTLVRRYDVDQKKLKIEIDTVCRAINHLPYRIGEKQSLPIFATKITRDPHAFDMNSPCGQLLLYGVSFLLGIKMPAHAQERAEALYQTGILVDEISNFVLCAGLTGYNKTGLHPGWDGFGRSCEPIYASLINLSKLETIRSTTGMVCVVENPSVFLTVLDSNVSRPVPL
;
A
#
# COMPACT_ATOMS: atom_id res chain seq x y z
N MET A 1 -44.46 -30.82 -9.62
CA MET A 1 -43.58 -30.93 -8.43
C MET A 1 -42.66 -29.72 -8.49
N ASN A 2 -42.54 -28.94 -7.41
CA ASN A 2 -41.79 -27.68 -7.43
C ASN A 2 -40.29 -27.99 -7.64
N ASP A 3 -39.58 -27.26 -8.50
CA ASP A 3 -38.15 -27.50 -8.76
C ASP A 3 -37.31 -27.47 -7.46
N LYS A 4 -37.72 -26.65 -6.49
CA LYS A 4 -37.11 -26.62 -5.15
C LYS A 4 -37.31 -27.92 -4.36
N GLU A 5 -38.46 -28.57 -4.49
CA GLU A 5 -38.73 -29.86 -3.86
C GLU A 5 -37.95 -30.98 -4.55
N LEU A 6 -37.89 -30.98 -5.89
CA LEU A 6 -37.05 -31.91 -6.65
C LEU A 6 -35.58 -31.81 -6.27
N LEU A 7 -35.05 -30.59 -6.18
CA LEU A 7 -33.67 -30.34 -5.78
C LEU A 7 -33.41 -30.84 -4.35
N ARG A 8 -34.33 -30.58 -3.42
CA ARG A 8 -34.23 -31.08 -2.03
C ARG A 8 -34.25 -32.59 -1.96
N GLU A 9 -35.11 -33.26 -2.72
CA GLU A 9 -35.13 -34.72 -2.83
C GLU A 9 -33.82 -35.25 -3.42
N CYS A 10 -33.31 -34.62 -4.46
CA CYS A 10 -32.06 -34.98 -5.12
C CYS A 10 -30.87 -34.92 -4.15
N VAL A 11 -30.73 -33.79 -3.44
CA VAL A 11 -29.69 -33.60 -2.44
C VAL A 11 -29.84 -34.59 -1.29
N THR A 12 -31.08 -34.88 -0.87
CA THR A 12 -31.36 -35.88 0.17
C THR A 12 -30.91 -37.28 -0.26
N TYR A 13 -31.20 -37.68 -1.49
CA TYR A 13 -30.75 -38.95 -2.06
C TYR A 13 -29.21 -39.07 -1.99
N PHE A 14 -28.47 -38.04 -2.43
CA PHE A 14 -27.02 -38.07 -2.40
C PHE A 14 -26.47 -38.05 -0.96
N LYS A 15 -27.06 -37.26 -0.05
CA LYS A 15 -26.61 -37.17 1.36
C LYS A 15 -26.88 -38.45 2.15
N GLN A 16 -27.96 -39.19 1.84
CA GLN A 16 -28.28 -40.44 2.50
C GLN A 16 -27.32 -41.57 2.11
N ASN A 17 -26.72 -41.51 0.92
CA ASN A 17 -25.74 -42.48 0.46
C ASN A 17 -24.31 -41.93 0.55
N LYS A 18 -23.63 -42.26 1.66
CA LYS A 18 -22.24 -41.85 1.93
C LYS A 18 -21.23 -42.28 0.86
N GLY A 19 -21.58 -43.22 -0.02
CA GLY A 19 -20.76 -43.59 -1.18
C GLY A 19 -20.51 -42.45 -2.17
N PHE A 20 -21.27 -41.35 -2.10
CA PHE A 20 -21.07 -40.16 -2.94
C PHE A 20 -20.20 -39.07 -2.30
N ASP A 21 -19.94 -39.10 -0.99
CA ASP A 21 -19.28 -37.99 -0.30
C ASP A 21 -17.91 -37.64 -0.90
N ARG A 22 -17.04 -38.65 -1.08
CA ARG A 22 -15.68 -38.44 -1.62
C ARG A 22 -15.70 -38.00 -3.08
N VAL A 23 -16.64 -38.48 -3.89
CA VAL A 23 -16.73 -38.04 -5.29
C VAL A 23 -17.24 -36.61 -5.37
N PHE A 24 -18.26 -36.25 -4.60
CA PHE A 24 -18.78 -34.87 -4.55
C PHE A 24 -17.72 -33.90 -4.05
N GLN A 25 -16.94 -34.30 -3.03
CA GLN A 25 -15.83 -33.48 -2.53
C GLN A 25 -14.79 -33.24 -3.62
N GLN A 26 -14.34 -34.29 -4.30
CA GLN A 26 -13.35 -34.13 -5.37
C GLN A 26 -13.91 -33.33 -6.56
N ILE A 27 -15.19 -33.48 -6.90
CA ILE A 27 -15.80 -32.70 -7.98
C ILE A 27 -15.90 -31.23 -7.58
N ARG A 28 -16.27 -30.91 -6.33
CA ARG A 28 -16.25 -29.55 -5.79
C ARG A 28 -14.85 -28.94 -5.86
N ASP A 29 -13.82 -29.65 -5.42
CA ASP A 29 -12.44 -29.17 -5.47
C ASP A 29 -11.96 -28.97 -6.91
N LYS A 30 -12.37 -29.87 -7.81
CA LYS A 30 -12.09 -29.78 -9.24
C LYS A 30 -12.78 -28.56 -9.88
N TYR A 31 -14.02 -28.28 -9.50
CA TYR A 31 -14.77 -27.10 -9.95
C TYR A 31 -14.10 -25.81 -9.45
N LYS A 32 -13.72 -25.75 -8.16
CA LYS A 32 -12.97 -24.62 -7.60
C LYS A 32 -11.66 -24.35 -8.35
N SER A 33 -10.96 -25.40 -8.77
CA SER A 33 -9.70 -25.30 -9.51
C SER A 33 -9.86 -24.93 -11.00
N LEU A 34 -10.77 -25.58 -11.73
CA LEU A 34 -10.94 -25.37 -13.17
C LEU A 34 -11.80 -24.15 -13.51
N GLY A 35 -12.75 -23.82 -12.64
CA GLY A 35 -13.75 -22.78 -12.84
C GLY A 35 -14.88 -23.13 -13.80
N THR A 36 -15.00 -24.39 -14.20
CA THR A 36 -16.12 -24.91 -15.00
C THR A 36 -16.51 -26.30 -14.48
N MET A 37 -17.80 -26.66 -14.54
CA MET A 37 -18.28 -28.00 -14.21
C MET A 37 -17.80 -29.03 -15.24
N GLY A 38 -16.62 -29.60 -15.01
CA GLY A 38 -15.96 -30.48 -15.96
C GLY A 38 -14.69 -31.14 -15.43
N GLY A 39 -14.00 -31.86 -16.32
CA GLY A 39 -12.79 -32.60 -16.00
C GLY A 39 -13.05 -33.97 -15.38
N THR A 40 -12.01 -34.49 -14.72
CA THR A 40 -11.99 -35.83 -14.13
C THR A 40 -11.50 -35.81 -12.70
N VAL A 41 -12.08 -36.65 -11.87
CA VAL A 41 -11.68 -36.90 -10.48
C VAL A 41 -11.26 -38.35 -10.30
N ARG A 42 -10.35 -38.63 -9.37
CA ARG A 42 -9.82 -39.98 -9.14
C ARG A 42 -10.02 -40.40 -7.69
N ILE A 43 -10.79 -41.45 -7.48
CA ILE A 43 -10.96 -42.06 -6.14
C ILE A 43 -10.10 -43.32 -6.08
N ALA A 44 -9.06 -43.27 -5.26
CA ALA A 44 -8.25 -44.43 -4.91
C ALA A 44 -8.84 -45.17 -3.69
N LYS A 45 -8.62 -46.48 -3.62
CA LYS A 45 -9.08 -47.35 -2.52
C LYS A 45 -10.59 -47.19 -2.30
N LEU A 46 -11.37 -47.59 -3.30
CA LEU A 46 -12.83 -47.56 -3.23
C LEU A 46 -13.34 -48.47 -2.11
N THR A 47 -14.17 -47.91 -1.23
CA THR A 47 -14.95 -48.65 -0.25
C THR A 47 -16.11 -49.40 -0.92
N SER A 48 -16.64 -50.42 -0.26
CA SER A 48 -17.81 -51.16 -0.78
C SER A 48 -19.01 -50.25 -1.04
N TYR A 49 -19.26 -49.28 -0.17
CA TYR A 49 -20.33 -48.28 -0.33
C TYR A 49 -20.12 -47.39 -1.56
N GLU A 50 -18.90 -46.91 -1.80
CA GLU A 50 -18.58 -46.12 -3.00
C GLU A 50 -18.72 -46.96 -4.27
N LYS A 51 -18.28 -48.22 -4.26
CA LYS A 51 -18.40 -49.13 -5.41
C LYS A 51 -19.86 -49.34 -5.79
N GLU A 52 -20.72 -49.61 -4.81
CA GLU A 52 -22.15 -49.81 -5.02
C GLU A 52 -22.83 -48.53 -5.53
N ALA A 53 -22.59 -47.40 -4.86
CA ALA A 53 -23.15 -46.11 -5.22
C ALA A 53 -22.76 -45.68 -6.65
N LEU A 54 -21.46 -45.74 -6.98
CA LEU A 54 -20.95 -45.36 -8.29
C LEU A 54 -21.43 -46.32 -9.39
N THR A 55 -21.48 -47.64 -9.11
CA THR A 55 -21.98 -48.63 -10.07
C THR A 55 -23.46 -48.42 -10.37
N GLY A 56 -24.26 -48.23 -9.32
CA GLY A 56 -25.70 -48.02 -9.44
C GLY A 56 -26.06 -46.74 -10.16
N PHE A 57 -25.34 -45.65 -9.87
CA PHE A 57 -25.61 -44.32 -10.42
C PHE A 57 -25.07 -44.14 -11.84
N LEU A 58 -23.80 -44.49 -12.09
CA LEU A 58 -23.15 -44.29 -13.40
C LEU A 58 -23.44 -45.43 -14.38
N LYS A 59 -24.10 -46.51 -13.94
CA LYS A 59 -24.37 -47.72 -14.74
C LYS A 59 -23.12 -48.32 -15.37
N LYS A 60 -22.01 -48.31 -14.62
CA LYS A 60 -20.71 -48.86 -15.01
C LYS A 60 -20.15 -49.71 -13.87
N ASP A 61 -19.59 -50.87 -14.16
CA ASP A 61 -19.10 -51.77 -13.12
C ASP A 61 -17.83 -51.25 -12.43
N TYR A 62 -17.94 -50.96 -11.13
CA TYR A 62 -16.83 -50.61 -10.23
C TYR A 62 -16.62 -51.64 -9.10
N LEU A 63 -17.40 -52.72 -9.03
CA LEU A 63 -17.40 -53.66 -7.89
C LEU A 63 -16.03 -54.33 -7.69
N ASN A 64 -15.38 -54.69 -8.80
CA ASN A 64 -14.06 -55.33 -8.80
C ASN A 64 -12.89 -54.34 -9.01
N LYS A 65 -13.11 -53.03 -8.86
CA LYS A 65 -12.09 -52.01 -9.08
C LYS A 65 -11.55 -51.46 -7.76
N GLU A 66 -10.23 -51.32 -7.64
CA GLU A 66 -9.61 -50.66 -6.47
C GLU A 66 -9.65 -49.13 -6.56
N SER A 67 -9.74 -48.58 -7.77
CA SER A 67 -9.83 -47.13 -8.01
C SER A 67 -10.73 -46.81 -9.20
N ALA A 68 -11.29 -45.61 -9.20
CA ALA A 68 -12.11 -45.09 -10.29
C ALA A 68 -11.62 -43.72 -10.75
N VAL A 69 -11.56 -43.54 -12.07
CA VAL A 69 -11.52 -42.22 -12.71
C VAL A 69 -12.92 -41.90 -13.18
N ILE A 70 -13.42 -40.74 -12.75
CA ILE A 70 -14.80 -40.33 -12.94
C ILE A 70 -14.79 -39.01 -13.69
N HIS A 71 -15.44 -38.98 -14.84
CA HIS A 71 -15.66 -37.74 -15.60
C HIS A 71 -16.85 -37.00 -15.00
N VAL A 72 -16.70 -35.70 -14.71
CA VAL A 72 -17.81 -34.88 -14.18
C VAL A 72 -19.00 -34.87 -15.13
N LYS A 73 -18.74 -34.84 -16.44
CA LYS A 73 -19.77 -34.98 -17.49
C LYS A 73 -20.55 -36.29 -17.42
N ALA A 74 -19.93 -37.37 -16.95
CA ALA A 74 -20.63 -38.64 -16.75
C ALA A 74 -21.60 -38.58 -15.57
N PHE A 75 -21.27 -37.79 -14.53
CA PHE A 75 -22.19 -37.50 -13.41
C PHE A 75 -23.39 -36.66 -13.87
N GLN A 76 -23.14 -35.60 -14.66
CA GLN A 76 -24.19 -34.78 -15.25
C GLN A 76 -25.12 -35.62 -16.13
N GLY A 77 -24.55 -36.40 -17.07
CA GLY A 77 -25.34 -37.26 -17.96
C GLY A 77 -26.02 -38.44 -17.25
N ALA A 78 -25.53 -38.89 -16.09
CA ALA A 78 -26.23 -39.87 -15.26
C ALA A 78 -27.43 -39.23 -14.55
N LEU A 79 -27.29 -38.00 -14.04
CA LEU A 79 -28.37 -37.25 -13.41
C LEU A 79 -29.53 -37.00 -14.39
N GLU A 80 -29.22 -36.62 -15.63
CA GLU A 80 -30.18 -36.43 -16.74
C GLU A 80 -31.05 -37.67 -17.04
N LYS A 81 -30.56 -38.87 -16.69
CA LYS A 81 -31.28 -40.14 -16.89
C LYS A 81 -32.12 -40.56 -15.68
N THR A 82 -32.17 -39.74 -14.64
CA THR A 82 -32.97 -39.98 -13.44
C THR A 82 -34.23 -39.12 -13.44
N LYS A 83 -35.07 -39.23 -12.40
CA LYS A 83 -36.18 -38.30 -12.17
C LYS A 83 -35.73 -36.85 -11.93
N PHE A 84 -34.43 -36.60 -11.73
CA PHE A 84 -33.85 -35.29 -11.47
C PHE A 84 -33.28 -34.59 -12.72
N LYS A 85 -33.72 -35.00 -13.93
CA LYS A 85 -33.17 -34.53 -15.20
C LYS A 85 -33.19 -33.02 -15.42
N ASP A 86 -34.16 -32.34 -14.80
CA ASP A 86 -34.36 -30.90 -14.95
C ASP A 86 -33.55 -30.10 -13.89
N ILE A 87 -32.81 -30.79 -13.01
CA ILE A 87 -31.98 -30.17 -11.99
C ILE A 87 -30.52 -30.12 -12.47
N SER A 88 -29.92 -28.94 -12.45
CA SER A 88 -28.49 -28.78 -12.74
C SER A 88 -27.65 -29.45 -11.65
N PHE A 89 -26.61 -30.18 -12.06
CA PHE A 89 -25.65 -30.75 -11.11
C PHE A 89 -24.91 -29.67 -10.30
N GLU A 90 -24.82 -28.45 -10.82
CA GLU A 90 -24.29 -27.30 -10.06
C GLU A 90 -25.21 -26.90 -8.91
N ASP A 91 -26.53 -26.85 -9.13
CA ASP A 91 -27.50 -26.58 -8.07
C ASP A 91 -27.49 -27.69 -7.02
N VAL A 92 -27.30 -28.94 -7.43
CA VAL A 92 -27.12 -30.08 -6.53
C VAL A 92 -25.88 -29.86 -5.66
N LEU A 93 -24.72 -29.54 -6.25
CA LEU A 93 -23.47 -29.34 -5.51
C LEU A 93 -23.55 -28.15 -4.54
N ASN A 94 -24.10 -27.02 -4.98
CA ASN A 94 -24.29 -25.84 -4.14
C ASN A 94 -25.21 -26.16 -2.95
N SER A 95 -26.33 -26.83 -3.20
CA SER A 95 -27.29 -27.25 -2.15
C SER A 95 -26.75 -28.36 -1.26
N TYR A 96 -25.88 -29.22 -1.79
CA TYR A 96 -25.21 -30.28 -1.02
C TYR A 96 -24.35 -29.68 0.08
N TYR A 97 -23.53 -28.69 -0.26
CA TYR A 97 -22.61 -28.03 0.67
C TYR A 97 -23.21 -26.81 1.37
N MET A 98 -24.42 -26.39 1.00
CA MET A 98 -25.06 -25.17 1.50
C MET A 98 -24.20 -23.93 1.28
N GLU A 99 -23.50 -23.88 0.14
CA GLU A 99 -22.66 -22.74 -0.28
C GLU A 99 -22.83 -22.50 -1.78
N GLU A 100 -22.68 -21.26 -2.24
CA GLU A 100 -22.50 -20.96 -3.66
C GLU A 100 -21.03 -21.22 -4.00
N ILE A 101 -20.74 -22.33 -4.68
CA ILE A 101 -19.36 -22.72 -4.98
C ILE A 101 -18.80 -21.81 -6.06
N GLN A 102 -17.92 -20.90 -5.66
CA GLN A 102 -17.20 -20.03 -6.59
C GLN A 102 -15.85 -20.63 -6.97
N SER A 103 -15.45 -20.42 -8.24
CA SER A 103 -14.14 -20.81 -8.70
C SER A 103 -13.04 -19.91 -8.12
N ASN A 104 -11.86 -20.46 -7.90
CA ASN A 104 -10.69 -19.68 -7.44
C ASN A 104 -10.35 -18.56 -8.43
N ARG A 105 -10.56 -18.81 -9.74
CA ARG A 105 -10.41 -17.79 -10.78
C ARG A 105 -11.40 -16.64 -10.59
N TYR A 106 -12.68 -16.95 -10.41
CA TYR A 106 -13.72 -15.94 -10.21
C TYR A 106 -13.48 -15.14 -8.94
N VAL A 107 -13.16 -15.78 -7.82
CA VAL A 107 -12.84 -15.10 -6.55
C VAL A 107 -11.67 -14.13 -6.73
N ARG A 108 -10.61 -14.56 -7.44
CA ARG A 108 -9.46 -13.72 -7.75
C ARG A 108 -9.82 -12.54 -8.65
N GLU A 109 -10.58 -12.77 -9.72
CA GLU A 109 -11.04 -11.70 -10.63
C GLU A 109 -11.90 -10.67 -9.89
N GLN A 110 -12.83 -11.10 -9.03
CA GLN A 110 -13.65 -10.20 -8.21
C GLN A 110 -12.82 -9.44 -7.17
N TYR A 111 -11.81 -10.06 -6.59
CA TYR A 111 -10.86 -9.37 -5.71
C TYR A 111 -10.09 -8.28 -6.46
N GLU A 112 -9.53 -8.60 -7.63
CA GLU A 112 -8.80 -7.65 -8.48
C GLU A 112 -9.70 -6.49 -8.92
N LEU A 113 -10.92 -6.77 -9.40
CA LEU A 113 -11.90 -5.74 -9.78
C LEU A 113 -12.23 -4.79 -8.63
N ARG A 114 -12.48 -5.32 -7.43
CA ARG A 114 -12.77 -4.49 -6.24
C ARG A 114 -11.57 -3.63 -5.85
N ARG A 115 -10.37 -4.20 -5.89
CA ARG A 115 -9.12 -3.50 -5.55
C ARG A 115 -8.82 -2.39 -6.56
N THR A 116 -8.89 -2.69 -7.85
CA THR A 116 -8.71 -1.71 -8.93
C THR A 116 -9.72 -0.58 -8.76
N ARG A 117 -11.01 -0.88 -8.58
CA ARG A 117 -12.05 0.12 -8.38
C ARG A 117 -11.80 1.00 -7.15
N PHE A 118 -11.36 0.41 -6.03
CA PHE A 118 -11.02 1.14 -4.82
C PHE A 118 -9.93 2.19 -5.09
N PHE A 119 -8.82 1.80 -5.71
CA PHE A 119 -7.71 2.72 -5.97
C PHE A 119 -8.02 3.72 -7.10
N CYS A 120 -8.78 3.33 -8.14
CA CYS A 120 -9.29 4.27 -9.14
C CYS A 120 -10.12 5.37 -8.49
N THR A 121 -11.03 5.02 -7.57
CA THR A 121 -11.84 6.02 -6.84
C THR A 121 -10.95 6.99 -6.04
N CYS A 122 -9.84 6.51 -5.47
CA CYS A 122 -8.88 7.38 -4.79
C CYS A 122 -8.12 8.30 -5.75
N ILE A 123 -7.74 7.82 -6.93
CA ILE A 123 -7.06 8.62 -7.97
C ILE A 123 -8.01 9.71 -8.49
N GLU A 124 -9.23 9.34 -8.86
CA GLU A 124 -10.27 10.23 -9.39
C GLU A 124 -10.62 11.36 -8.42
N ALA A 125 -10.60 11.10 -7.11
CA ALA A 125 -10.85 12.13 -6.09
C ALA A 125 -9.80 13.28 -6.08
N TYR A 126 -8.67 13.07 -6.74
CA TYR A 126 -7.54 14.00 -6.79
C TYR A 126 -7.09 14.27 -8.24
N GLU A 127 -7.99 14.15 -9.21
CA GLU A 127 -7.72 14.34 -10.64
C GLU A 127 -6.94 15.63 -10.92
N ASP A 128 -6.02 15.56 -11.88
CA ASP A 128 -5.12 16.66 -12.28
C ASP A 128 -4.21 17.23 -11.18
N THR A 129 -4.02 16.52 -10.07
CA THR A 129 -3.11 16.96 -9.01
C THR A 129 -1.78 16.18 -8.99
N PRO A 130 -0.74 16.70 -8.31
CA PRO A 130 0.48 15.92 -8.07
C PRO A 130 0.24 14.59 -7.36
N ALA A 131 -0.76 14.52 -6.48
CA ALA A 131 -1.12 13.30 -5.77
C ALA A 131 -1.73 12.23 -6.69
N SER A 132 -2.60 12.59 -7.65
CA SER A 132 -3.13 11.61 -8.62
C SER A 132 -2.00 11.05 -9.49
N LYS A 133 -1.10 11.91 -10.00
CA LYS A 133 0.07 11.49 -10.77
C LYS A 133 0.95 10.50 -10.01
N TRP A 134 1.16 10.74 -8.71
CA TRP A 134 1.90 9.81 -7.84
C TRP A 134 1.19 8.46 -7.74
N LEU A 135 -0.11 8.44 -7.43
CA LEU A 135 -0.88 7.20 -7.33
C LEU A 135 -0.96 6.45 -8.66
N GLU A 136 -1.24 7.13 -9.77
CA GLU A 136 -1.25 6.54 -11.13
C GLU A 136 0.08 5.86 -11.44
N THR A 137 1.19 6.53 -11.18
CA THR A 137 2.53 5.97 -11.42
C THR A 137 2.77 4.72 -10.56
N ILE A 138 2.37 4.74 -9.28
CA ILE A 138 2.49 3.58 -8.37
C ILE A 138 1.76 2.37 -8.97
N PHE A 139 0.54 2.54 -9.45
CA PHE A 139 -0.27 1.44 -9.97
C PHE A 139 0.11 1.01 -11.39
N ALA A 140 0.67 1.91 -12.20
CA ALA A 140 1.18 1.59 -13.53
C ALA A 140 2.50 0.79 -13.49
N THR A 141 3.38 1.12 -12.55
CA THR A 141 4.73 0.51 -12.45
C THR A 141 4.81 -0.66 -11.46
N GLY A 142 3.93 -0.69 -10.45
CA GLY A 142 4.03 -1.65 -9.34
C GLY A 142 5.18 -1.36 -8.36
N GLU A 143 5.77 -0.16 -8.42
CA GLU A 143 6.91 0.26 -7.61
C GLU A 143 6.50 1.22 -6.47
N ASN A 144 7.48 1.86 -5.81
CA ASN A 144 7.28 2.83 -4.73
C ASN A 144 6.38 2.26 -3.60
N ALA A 145 5.23 2.86 -3.29
CA ALA A 145 4.34 2.44 -2.22
C ALA A 145 3.42 1.25 -2.57
N TYR A 146 3.48 0.70 -3.79
CA TYR A 146 2.50 -0.29 -4.30
C TYR A 146 2.29 -1.47 -3.33
N LYS A 147 3.37 -2.16 -2.94
CA LYS A 147 3.30 -3.31 -2.04
C LYS A 147 2.70 -2.95 -0.68
N THR A 148 3.03 -1.76 -0.17
CA THR A 148 2.49 -1.26 1.10
C THR A 148 1.00 -1.00 0.98
N LEU A 149 0.55 -0.34 -0.08
CA LEU A 149 -0.87 -0.04 -0.31
C LEU A 149 -1.70 -1.32 -0.49
N VAL A 150 -1.23 -2.28 -1.28
CA VAL A 150 -1.90 -3.57 -1.46
C VAL A 150 -2.01 -4.34 -0.15
N ARG A 151 -0.90 -4.44 0.61
CA ARG A 151 -0.92 -5.12 1.91
C ARG A 151 -1.89 -4.46 2.88
N ARG A 152 -1.97 -3.13 2.91
CA ARG A 152 -2.89 -2.40 3.80
C ARG A 152 -4.35 -2.54 3.35
N TYR A 153 -4.59 -2.64 2.04
CA TYR A 153 -5.92 -2.86 1.49
C TYR A 153 -6.53 -4.17 1.98
N ASP A 154 -5.69 -5.22 2.08
CA ASP A 154 -6.12 -6.53 2.59
C ASP A 154 -6.39 -6.53 4.11
N VAL A 155 -5.90 -5.52 4.84
CA VAL A 155 -6.08 -5.39 6.29
C VAL A 155 -7.31 -4.55 6.64
N ASP A 156 -7.37 -3.30 6.16
CA ASP A 156 -8.47 -2.39 6.46
C ASP A 156 -8.63 -1.33 5.37
N GLN A 157 -9.61 -1.54 4.49
CA GLN A 157 -9.90 -0.66 3.36
C GLN A 157 -10.42 0.72 3.79
N LYS A 158 -11.20 0.79 4.87
CA LYS A 158 -11.78 2.05 5.34
C LYS A 158 -10.70 2.96 5.91
N LYS A 159 -9.84 2.40 6.75
CA LYS A 159 -8.70 3.11 7.31
C LYS A 159 -7.72 3.52 6.22
N LEU A 160 -7.40 2.63 5.29
CA LEU A 160 -6.51 2.93 4.17
C LEU A 160 -7.04 4.11 3.33
N LYS A 161 -8.35 4.16 3.08
CA LYS A 161 -8.95 5.27 2.32
C LYS A 161 -8.71 6.62 3.00
N ILE A 162 -8.84 6.70 4.32
CA ILE A 162 -8.58 7.92 5.11
C ILE A 162 -7.09 8.30 5.06
N GLU A 163 -6.20 7.32 5.12
CA GLU A 163 -4.75 7.53 5.06
C GLU A 163 -4.32 8.04 3.67
N ILE A 164 -4.84 7.44 2.59
CA ILE A 164 -4.60 7.90 1.22
C ILE A 164 -5.10 9.33 1.05
N ASP A 165 -6.33 9.61 1.48
CA ASP A 165 -6.90 10.96 1.45
C ASP A 165 -5.99 11.99 2.15
N THR A 166 -5.58 11.66 3.37
CA THR A 166 -4.71 12.50 4.20
C THR A 166 -3.38 12.81 3.49
N VAL A 167 -2.75 11.79 2.91
CA VAL A 167 -1.46 11.94 2.22
C VAL A 167 -1.61 12.66 0.89
N CYS A 168 -2.68 12.42 0.14
CA CYS A 168 -2.94 13.14 -1.11
C CYS A 168 -3.15 14.63 -0.85
N ARG A 169 -3.91 15.01 0.19
CA ARG A 169 -4.03 16.40 0.62
C ARG A 169 -2.69 17.00 1.00
N ALA A 170 -1.85 16.27 1.74
CA ALA A 170 -0.51 16.74 2.09
C ALA A 170 0.38 16.97 0.86
N ILE A 171 0.48 15.99 -0.05
CA ILE A 171 1.28 16.08 -1.28
C ILE A 171 0.91 17.30 -2.13
N ASN A 172 -0.40 17.58 -2.24
CA ASN A 172 -0.90 18.71 -3.01
C ASN A 172 -0.62 20.07 -2.36
N HIS A 173 -0.44 20.11 -1.04
CA HIS A 173 -0.24 21.34 -0.26
C HIS A 173 1.20 21.50 0.27
N LEU A 174 2.16 20.73 -0.25
CA LEU A 174 3.55 20.83 0.19
C LEU A 174 4.07 22.28 0.09
N PRO A 175 4.70 22.85 1.15
CA PRO A 175 5.02 24.27 1.22
C PRO A 175 5.91 24.82 0.11
N TYR A 176 6.82 24.00 -0.44
CA TYR A 176 7.72 24.46 -1.51
C TYR A 176 6.98 24.94 -2.76
N ARG A 177 5.74 24.46 -2.98
CA ARG A 177 4.92 24.83 -4.14
C ARG A 177 4.56 26.32 -4.17
N ILE A 178 4.55 26.97 -3.01
CA ILE A 178 4.34 28.41 -2.85
C ILE A 178 5.61 29.12 -2.40
N GLY A 179 6.78 28.46 -2.48
CA GLY A 179 8.07 29.03 -2.09
C GLY A 179 8.20 29.26 -0.57
N GLU A 180 7.49 28.47 0.24
CA GLU A 180 7.50 28.59 1.70
C GLU A 180 8.14 27.38 2.37
N LYS A 181 8.48 27.56 3.66
CA LYS A 181 8.94 26.51 4.56
C LYS A 181 8.03 26.46 5.78
N GLN A 182 7.70 25.27 6.26
CA GLN A 182 6.83 25.07 7.42
C GLN A 182 7.29 23.88 8.25
N SER A 183 7.22 24.00 9.57
CA SER A 183 7.45 22.91 10.52
C SER A 183 6.49 21.73 10.28
N LEU A 184 7.00 20.49 10.35
CA LEU A 184 6.21 19.28 10.14
C LEU A 184 4.97 19.21 11.05
N PRO A 185 5.05 19.42 12.39
CA PRO A 185 3.86 19.49 13.24
C PRO A 185 2.80 20.51 12.84
N ILE A 186 3.22 21.70 12.41
CA ILE A 186 2.28 22.75 11.98
C ILE A 186 1.64 22.33 10.64
N PHE A 187 2.42 21.76 9.73
CA PHE A 187 1.93 21.24 8.46
C PHE A 187 0.94 20.09 8.67
N ALA A 188 1.26 19.13 9.54
CA ALA A 188 0.39 18.03 9.91
C ALA A 188 -0.94 18.53 10.49
N THR A 189 -0.89 19.44 11.46
CA THR A 189 -2.09 20.07 12.05
C THR A 189 -2.96 20.78 11.00
N LYS A 190 -2.34 21.47 10.04
CA LYS A 190 -3.07 22.14 8.94
C LYS A 190 -3.84 21.16 8.06
N ILE A 191 -3.30 19.95 7.82
CA ILE A 191 -3.92 18.93 6.96
C ILE A 191 -4.92 18.06 7.72
N THR A 192 -4.60 17.64 8.95
CA THR A 192 -5.32 16.57 9.68
C THR A 192 -5.91 17.01 11.01
N ARG A 193 -5.54 18.20 11.52
CA ARG A 193 -5.76 18.66 12.90
C ARG A 193 -5.01 17.84 13.97
N ASP A 194 -4.01 17.06 13.57
CA ASP A 194 -3.16 16.29 14.45
C ASP A 194 -1.67 16.58 14.13
N PRO A 195 -0.89 17.16 15.06
CA PRO A 195 0.52 17.48 14.84
C PRO A 195 1.40 16.25 14.61
N HIS A 196 0.97 15.06 15.04
CA HIS A 196 1.75 13.81 14.94
C HIS A 196 1.32 12.95 13.75
N ALA A 197 0.37 13.41 12.94
CA ALA A 197 -0.19 12.60 11.85
C ALA A 197 0.87 12.11 10.85
N PHE A 198 1.92 12.89 10.63
CA PHE A 198 3.00 12.58 9.68
C PHE A 198 4.31 12.18 10.36
N ASP A 199 4.28 11.78 11.63
CA ASP A 199 5.45 11.22 12.30
C ASP A 199 5.99 10.00 11.52
N MET A 200 7.30 9.81 11.51
CA MET A 200 7.94 8.78 10.67
C MET A 200 7.59 7.34 11.08
N ASN A 201 7.06 7.13 12.29
CA ASN A 201 6.55 5.83 12.74
C ASN A 201 5.08 5.61 12.35
N SER A 202 4.40 6.63 11.82
CA SER A 202 2.99 6.58 11.44
C SER A 202 2.83 6.06 10.00
N PRO A 203 1.71 5.38 9.68
CA PRO A 203 1.36 5.02 8.31
C PRO A 203 1.36 6.20 7.33
N CYS A 204 0.79 7.33 7.75
CA CYS A 204 0.69 8.52 6.91
C CYS A 204 2.06 9.16 6.70
N GLY A 205 2.93 9.18 7.70
CA GLY A 205 4.31 9.69 7.56
C GLY A 205 5.12 8.86 6.57
N GLN A 206 5.01 7.53 6.63
CA GLN A 206 5.66 6.63 5.67
C GLN A 206 5.14 6.84 4.24
N LEU A 207 3.82 6.91 4.05
CA LEU A 207 3.21 7.16 2.75
C LEU A 207 3.54 8.55 2.20
N LEU A 208 3.60 9.58 3.05
CA LEU A 208 4.02 10.92 2.67
C LEU A 208 5.45 10.91 2.13
N LEU A 209 6.36 10.21 2.80
CA LEU A 209 7.75 10.10 2.36
C LEU A 209 7.88 9.38 1.01
N TYR A 210 7.05 8.36 0.74
CA TYR A 210 6.97 7.74 -0.58
C TYR A 210 6.54 8.72 -1.68
N GLY A 211 5.54 9.57 -1.38
CA GLY A 211 5.09 10.64 -2.27
C GLY A 211 6.14 11.71 -2.50
N VAL A 212 6.82 12.16 -1.44
CA VAL A 212 7.95 13.10 -1.51
C VAL A 212 9.08 12.53 -2.36
N SER A 213 9.44 11.26 -2.15
CA SER A 213 10.50 10.60 -2.92
C SER A 213 10.17 10.54 -4.41
N PHE A 214 8.92 10.25 -4.74
CA PHE A 214 8.43 10.29 -6.12
C PHE A 214 8.53 11.71 -6.73
N LEU A 215 8.07 12.74 -6.02
CA LEU A 215 8.11 14.11 -6.51
C LEU A 215 9.53 14.63 -6.76
N LEU A 216 10.50 14.19 -5.95
CA LEU A 216 11.90 14.57 -6.07
C LEU A 216 12.68 13.67 -7.04
N GLY A 217 12.09 12.57 -7.52
CA GLY A 217 12.79 11.60 -8.37
C GLY A 217 13.91 10.84 -7.65
N ILE A 218 13.82 10.70 -6.33
CA ILE A 218 14.83 10.04 -5.50
C ILE A 218 14.36 8.65 -5.05
N LYS A 219 15.32 7.79 -4.67
CA LYS A 219 15.01 6.53 -3.98
C LYS A 219 14.47 6.82 -2.58
N MET A 220 13.65 5.91 -2.07
CA MET A 220 13.10 6.00 -0.71
C MET A 220 14.24 6.14 0.32
N PRO A 221 14.29 7.24 1.08
CA PRO A 221 15.35 7.51 2.05
C PRO A 221 15.43 6.45 3.17
N ALA A 222 16.61 5.90 3.39
CA ALA A 222 16.83 4.86 4.38
C ALA A 222 17.07 5.45 5.77
N HIS A 223 17.84 6.53 5.85
CA HIS A 223 18.31 7.10 7.12
C HIS A 223 17.61 8.40 7.49
N ALA A 224 17.63 8.75 8.78
CA ALA A 224 16.93 9.94 9.30
C ALA A 224 17.39 11.24 8.63
N GLN A 225 18.68 11.39 8.34
CA GLN A 225 19.25 12.55 7.65
C GLN A 225 18.70 12.69 6.22
N GLU A 226 18.71 11.60 5.44
CA GLU A 226 18.18 11.61 4.07
C GLU A 226 16.67 11.92 4.05
N ARG A 227 15.92 11.43 5.05
CA ARG A 227 14.48 11.74 5.22
C ARG A 227 14.26 13.21 5.51
N ALA A 228 15.04 13.77 6.44
CA ALA A 228 14.98 15.19 6.79
C ALA A 228 15.32 16.07 5.58
N GLU A 229 16.35 15.70 4.81
CA GLU A 229 16.73 16.40 3.58
C GLU A 229 15.62 16.36 2.52
N ALA A 230 15.04 15.17 2.26
CA ALA A 230 13.93 15.04 1.32
C ALA A 230 12.71 15.89 1.73
N LEU A 231 12.35 15.87 3.01
CA LEU A 231 11.27 16.71 3.54
C LEU A 231 11.62 18.20 3.42
N TYR A 232 12.86 18.59 3.73
CA TYR A 232 13.34 19.96 3.61
C TYR A 232 13.22 20.48 2.18
N GLN A 233 13.59 19.69 1.17
CA GLN A 233 13.46 20.05 -0.24
C GLN A 233 12.00 20.30 -0.64
N THR A 234 11.04 19.61 -0.01
CA THR A 234 9.59 19.86 -0.18
C THR A 234 9.01 20.95 0.73
N GLY A 235 9.87 21.68 1.43
CA GLY A 235 9.48 22.80 2.27
C GLY A 235 8.98 22.41 3.65
N ILE A 236 9.15 21.15 4.04
CA ILE A 236 8.83 20.68 5.39
C ILE A 236 10.11 20.70 6.23
N LEU A 237 10.07 21.43 7.34
CA LEU A 237 11.16 21.46 8.30
C LEU A 237 10.94 20.36 9.36
N VAL A 238 11.99 19.61 9.67
CA VAL A 238 12.00 18.56 10.71
C VAL A 238 13.09 18.90 11.71
N ASP A 239 12.72 18.90 13.00
CA ASP A 239 13.63 19.21 14.11
C ASP A 239 14.37 20.54 13.92
N GLU A 240 13.62 21.56 13.51
CA GLU A 240 14.16 22.82 13.02
C GLU A 240 14.81 23.71 14.09
N ILE A 241 14.65 23.37 15.37
CA ILE A 241 15.26 24.04 16.51
C ILE A 241 16.55 23.34 16.92
N SER A 242 16.56 22.00 16.98
CA SER A 242 17.73 21.23 17.44
C SER A 242 18.76 20.99 16.34
N ASN A 243 18.40 21.24 15.07
CA ASN A 243 19.32 21.22 13.94
C ASN A 243 19.87 22.63 13.66
N PHE A 244 21.15 22.84 14.00
CA PHE A 244 21.81 24.14 13.92
C PHE A 244 23.26 24.02 13.45
N VAL A 245 23.78 25.12 12.93
CA VAL A 245 25.20 25.30 12.60
C VAL A 245 25.72 26.52 13.36
N LEU A 246 26.97 26.46 13.82
CA LEU A 246 27.64 27.61 14.41
C LEU A 246 28.24 28.47 13.29
N CYS A 247 27.87 29.75 13.25
CA CYS A 247 28.31 30.70 12.23
C CYS A 247 28.94 31.94 12.87
N ALA A 248 29.92 32.56 12.21
CA ALA A 248 30.49 33.86 12.61
C ALA A 248 30.96 34.68 11.41
N GLY A 249 30.83 36.01 11.50
CA GLY A 249 31.33 36.93 10.46
C GLY A 249 30.52 36.94 9.15
N LEU A 250 29.35 36.32 9.13
CA LEU A 250 28.49 36.20 7.96
C LEU A 250 27.37 37.25 7.97
N THR A 251 27.07 37.81 6.80
CA THR A 251 25.92 38.71 6.58
C THR A 251 24.80 37.97 5.87
N GLY A 252 23.58 38.09 6.39
CA GLY A 252 22.39 37.43 5.84
C GLY A 252 21.48 38.43 5.14
N TYR A 253 20.86 38.02 4.04
CA TYR A 253 19.86 38.80 3.31
C TYR A 253 18.56 38.00 3.23
N ASN A 254 17.43 38.65 3.44
CA ASN A 254 16.10 38.11 3.25
C ASN A 254 15.39 38.85 2.09
N LYS A 255 14.11 38.54 1.86
CA LYS A 255 13.25 39.19 0.84
C LYS A 255 13.20 40.73 0.94
N THR A 256 13.44 41.29 2.12
CA THR A 256 13.40 42.74 2.38
C THR A 256 14.79 43.41 2.31
N GLY A 257 15.86 42.65 2.07
CA GLY A 257 17.23 43.14 2.02
C GLY A 257 18.09 42.61 3.16
N LEU A 258 19.01 43.43 3.65
CA LEU A 258 19.96 43.06 4.71
C LEU A 258 19.23 42.71 6.01
N HIS A 259 19.49 41.51 6.55
CA HIS A 259 18.84 41.06 7.78
C HIS A 259 19.55 41.67 9.00
N PRO A 260 18.87 42.49 9.83
CA PRO A 260 19.53 43.27 10.88
C PRO A 260 20.23 42.41 11.95
N GLY A 261 19.62 41.28 12.35
CA GLY A 261 20.26 40.34 13.28
C GLY A 261 21.57 39.75 12.75
N TRP A 262 21.56 39.24 11.51
CA TRP A 262 22.76 38.70 10.89
C TRP A 262 23.83 39.76 10.62
N ASP A 263 23.45 40.98 10.23
CA ASP A 263 24.41 42.08 10.06
C ASP A 263 25.08 42.46 11.39
N GLY A 264 24.32 42.51 12.49
CA GLY A 264 24.86 42.77 13.82
C GLY A 264 25.91 41.74 14.24
N PHE A 265 25.53 40.46 14.26
CA PHE A 265 26.45 39.36 14.62
C PHE A 265 27.63 39.24 13.64
N GLY A 266 27.39 39.47 12.35
CA GLY A 266 28.42 39.46 11.31
C GLY A 266 29.48 40.55 11.54
N ARG A 267 29.08 41.79 11.85
CA ARG A 267 30.01 42.90 12.13
C ARG A 267 30.79 42.72 13.41
N SER A 268 30.15 42.20 14.46
CA SER A 268 30.82 41.90 15.72
C SER A 268 31.67 40.62 15.64
N CYS A 269 31.57 39.84 14.56
CA CYS A 269 32.14 38.50 14.44
C CYS A 269 31.78 37.60 15.64
N GLU A 270 30.60 37.81 16.21
CA GLU A 270 30.09 37.03 17.34
C GLU A 270 29.49 35.71 16.83
N PRO A 271 29.90 34.55 17.40
CA PRO A 271 29.34 33.27 17.01
C PRO A 271 27.85 33.15 17.32
N ILE A 272 27.08 32.62 16.37
CA ILE A 272 25.65 32.33 16.53
C ILE A 272 25.33 30.89 16.18
N TYR A 273 24.48 30.26 16.99
CA TYR A 273 23.82 29.02 16.61
C TYR A 273 22.67 29.35 15.64
N ALA A 274 22.91 29.18 14.35
CA ALA A 274 21.92 29.36 13.31
C ALA A 274 21.13 28.07 13.14
N SER A 275 19.90 28.05 13.67
CA SER A 275 18.95 26.95 13.46
C SER A 275 18.43 26.91 12.03
N LEU A 276 17.83 25.79 11.64
CA LEU A 276 17.17 25.64 10.34
C LEU A 276 16.08 26.72 10.14
N ILE A 277 15.36 27.13 11.20
CA ILE A 277 14.40 28.25 11.14
C ILE A 277 15.12 29.55 10.77
N ASN A 278 16.27 29.84 11.37
CA ASN A 278 17.02 31.06 11.07
C ASN A 278 17.48 31.09 9.62
N LEU A 279 18.06 29.98 9.15
CA LEU A 279 18.56 29.85 7.79
C LEU A 279 17.43 29.89 6.75
N SER A 280 16.29 29.27 7.04
CA SER A 280 15.13 29.24 6.13
C SER A 280 14.51 30.61 5.82
N LYS A 281 14.81 31.63 6.63
CA LYS A 281 14.33 33.00 6.44
C LYS A 281 15.25 33.85 5.56
N LEU A 282 16.41 33.32 5.17
CA LEU A 282 17.40 34.02 4.35
C LEU A 282 17.29 33.54 2.89
N GLU A 283 17.52 34.45 1.96
CA GLU A 283 17.70 34.14 0.54
C GLU A 283 19.17 33.93 0.21
N THR A 284 20.06 34.71 0.82
CA THR A 284 21.51 34.58 0.64
C THR A 284 22.26 34.87 1.92
N ILE A 285 23.40 34.21 2.07
CA ILE A 285 24.42 34.52 3.08
C ILE A 285 25.69 34.92 2.34
N ARG A 286 26.34 35.99 2.81
CA ARG A 286 27.57 36.52 2.22
C ARG A 286 28.64 36.71 3.27
N SER A 287 29.85 36.37 2.85
CA SER A 287 31.10 36.70 3.53
C SER A 287 31.58 38.07 3.05
N THR A 288 32.08 38.90 3.95
CA THR A 288 32.73 40.18 3.61
C THR A 288 34.06 40.01 2.89
N THR A 289 34.69 38.83 3.00
CA THR A 289 35.95 38.49 2.32
C THR A 289 35.74 37.75 1.00
N GLY A 290 34.50 37.38 0.67
CA GLY A 290 34.17 36.57 -0.52
C GLY A 290 34.50 35.08 -0.40
N MET A 291 34.98 34.62 0.76
CA MET A 291 35.31 33.23 1.05
C MET A 291 34.58 32.77 2.32
N VAL A 292 34.10 31.52 2.38
CA VAL A 292 33.48 30.92 3.57
C VAL A 292 34.24 29.65 3.93
N CYS A 293 34.58 29.48 5.20
CA CYS A 293 35.29 28.30 5.70
C CYS A 293 34.33 27.39 6.48
N VAL A 294 34.21 26.13 6.06
CA VAL A 294 33.38 25.13 6.77
C VAL A 294 34.28 24.19 7.56
N VAL A 295 34.00 24.01 8.84
CA VAL A 295 34.75 23.14 9.73
C VAL A 295 33.81 22.20 10.48
N GLU A 296 34.19 20.93 10.60
CA GLU A 296 33.37 19.93 11.31
C GLU A 296 33.56 19.98 12.84
N ASN A 297 34.71 20.48 13.30
CA ASN A 297 35.09 20.47 14.71
C ASN A 297 34.89 21.85 15.37
N PRO A 298 34.03 21.98 16.40
CA PRO A 298 33.81 23.24 17.12
C PRO A 298 35.08 23.84 17.72
N SER A 299 36.06 23.04 18.14
CA SER A 299 37.33 23.55 18.66
C SER A 299 38.18 24.20 17.56
N VAL A 300 38.13 23.67 16.34
CA VAL A 300 38.78 24.28 15.17
C VAL A 300 38.07 25.58 14.81
N PHE A 301 36.73 25.61 14.85
CA PHE A 301 35.95 26.83 14.65
C PHE A 301 36.41 27.94 15.62
N LEU A 302 36.47 27.64 16.92
CA LEU A 302 36.90 28.62 17.93
C LEU A 302 38.35 29.06 17.75
N THR A 303 39.24 28.14 17.37
CA THR A 303 40.65 28.48 17.11
C THR A 303 40.79 29.44 15.93
N VAL A 304 40.02 29.23 14.85
CA VAL A 304 40.02 30.15 13.71
C VAL A 304 39.43 31.50 14.14
N LEU A 305 38.36 31.51 14.92
CA LEU A 305 37.75 32.73 15.45
C LEU A 305 38.74 33.56 16.31
N ASP A 306 39.45 32.90 17.24
CA ASP A 306 40.40 33.53 18.17
C ASP A 306 41.66 34.04 17.45
N SER A 307 42.07 33.37 16.38
CA SER A 307 43.23 33.79 15.56
C SER A 307 42.95 35.07 14.76
N ASN A 308 41.69 35.51 14.67
CA ASN A 308 41.21 36.54 13.75
C ASN A 308 41.00 37.93 14.37
N VAL A 309 41.67 38.25 15.47
CA VAL A 309 41.61 39.60 16.10
C VAL A 309 42.06 40.73 15.15
N SER A 310 42.67 40.42 13.98
CA SER A 310 43.15 41.43 13.01
C SER A 310 42.65 41.29 11.56
N ARG A 311 42.05 40.17 11.13
CA ARG A 311 41.42 39.98 9.81
C ARG A 311 40.26 38.99 9.92
N PRO A 312 39.00 39.37 9.65
CA PRO A 312 37.87 38.46 9.83
C PRO A 312 37.90 37.34 8.79
N VAL A 313 37.93 36.07 9.22
CA VAL A 313 37.57 34.92 8.38
C VAL A 313 36.14 34.54 8.71
N PRO A 314 35.21 34.68 7.76
CA PRO A 314 33.84 34.23 7.95
C PRO A 314 33.74 32.71 7.92
N LEU A 315 33.10 32.17 8.95
CA LEU A 315 32.94 30.76 9.29
C LEU A 315 31.45 30.39 9.33
#